data_AF-A0A6P8B2R7-F1
#
_entry.id   AF-A0A6P8B2R7-F1
#
_cell.length_a   1.000
_cell.length_b   1.000
_cell.length_c   1.000
_cell.angle_alpha   90.00
_cell.angle_beta   90.00
_cell.angle_gamma   90.00
#
_symmetry.space_group_name_H-M   'P 1'
#
loop_
_entity.id
_entity.type
_entity.pdbx_description
1 polymer ?
#
loop_
_entity_poly.entity_id
_entity_poly.type
_entity_poly.pdbx_seq_one_letter_code
_entity_poly.pdbx_strand_id
1 'polypeptide(L)'
;MMVFQASTTTPLYLSGWQPISPGQYAGTCIFLIVLGTFTRIMLALKSVVETRRWRPASYAKATSAEHHQVRKAGVSWLATVERALYDVLVAALGYLLMLAVMTMNIGYCISVLGGVFFGSLAAGVWSSEQDGDWLPC
;
A
#
# COMPACT_ATOMS: atom_id res chain seq x y z
N MET A 1 -11.27 -30.33 -7.12
CA MET A 1 -12.28 -29.34 -6.67
C MET A 1 -11.54 -28.16 -6.07
N MET A 2 -11.64 -26.95 -6.63
CA MET A 2 -11.04 -25.72 -6.07
C MET A 2 -12.09 -25.01 -5.22
N VAL A 3 -12.29 -25.48 -3.99
CA VAL A 3 -13.21 -24.88 -3.02
C VAL A 3 -12.42 -24.44 -1.80
N PHE A 4 -12.91 -23.44 -1.07
CA PHE A 4 -12.23 -22.95 0.13
C PHE A 4 -12.05 -24.09 1.14
N GLN A 5 -10.83 -24.25 1.63
CA GLN A 5 -10.46 -25.25 2.62
C GLN A 5 -10.17 -24.57 3.97
N ALA A 6 -10.45 -25.26 5.07
CA ALA A 6 -10.16 -24.83 6.44
C ALA A 6 -9.10 -25.73 7.08
N SER A 7 -7.91 -25.79 6.47
CA SER A 7 -6.78 -26.57 6.98
C SER A 7 -5.73 -25.66 7.63
N THR A 8 -5.12 -26.11 8.73
CA THR A 8 -4.08 -25.35 9.44
C THR A 8 -2.66 -25.67 8.99
N THR A 9 -2.48 -26.61 8.07
CA THR A 9 -1.15 -27.09 7.61
C THR A 9 -0.76 -26.57 6.22
N THR A 10 -1.47 -25.57 5.70
CA THR A 10 -1.22 -25.03 4.35
C THR A 10 0.00 -24.10 4.33
N PRO A 11 1.02 -24.37 3.50
CA PRO A 11 2.20 -23.51 3.36
C PRO A 11 1.84 -22.19 2.66
N LEU A 12 2.42 -21.06 3.09
CA LEU A 12 1.99 -19.73 2.65
C LEU A 12 2.92 -19.03 1.65
N TYR A 13 4.24 -19.26 1.67
CA TYR A 13 5.21 -18.61 0.76
C TYR A 13 6.36 -19.51 0.34
N LEU A 14 6.91 -20.23 1.32
CA LEU A 14 7.99 -21.19 1.15
C LEU A 14 7.50 -22.51 1.73
N SER A 15 7.99 -23.63 1.20
CA SER A 15 7.63 -24.98 1.67
C SER A 15 7.97 -25.21 3.15
N GLY A 16 8.96 -24.50 3.69
CA GLY A 16 9.31 -24.53 5.11
C GLY A 16 8.38 -23.71 6.03
N TRP A 17 7.54 -22.83 5.48
CA TRP A 17 6.61 -22.00 6.26
C TRP A 17 5.24 -22.68 6.32
N GLN A 18 5.18 -23.86 6.94
CA GLN A 18 3.92 -24.56 7.24
C GLN A 18 3.61 -24.48 8.74
N PRO A 19 2.38 -24.10 9.16
CA PRO A 19 2.03 -24.11 10.58
C PRO A 19 1.87 -25.55 11.05
N ILE A 20 2.63 -25.92 12.08
CA ILE A 20 2.60 -27.24 12.72
C ILE A 20 1.69 -27.20 13.96
N SER A 21 1.31 -25.99 14.42
CA SER A 21 0.41 -25.78 15.55
C SER A 21 -0.69 -24.74 15.26
N PRO A 22 -1.85 -24.81 15.95
CA PRO A 22 -2.91 -23.80 15.82
C PRO A 22 -2.44 -22.37 16.13
N GLY A 23 -1.50 -22.21 17.06
CA GLY A 23 -0.92 -20.91 17.39
C GLY A 23 -0.08 -20.32 16.26
N GLN A 24 0.67 -21.15 15.52
CA GLN A 24 1.42 -20.71 14.34
C GLN A 24 0.48 -20.32 13.19
N TYR A 25 -0.64 -21.03 13.04
CA TYR A 25 -1.67 -20.67 12.07
C TYR A 25 -2.29 -19.30 12.42
N ALA A 26 -2.66 -19.08 13.69
CA ALA A 26 -3.15 -17.78 14.15
C ALA A 26 -2.12 -16.65 13.93
N GLY A 27 -0.84 -16.92 14.21
CA GLY A 27 0.25 -15.97 13.92
C GLY A 27 0.37 -15.62 12.44
N THR A 28 0.15 -16.59 11.55
CA THR A 28 0.15 -16.40 10.10
C THR A 28 -1.03 -15.53 9.65
N CYS A 29 -2.22 -15.76 10.21
CA CYS A 29 -3.39 -14.92 9.98
C CYS A 29 -3.17 -13.46 10.45
N ILE A 30 -2.63 -13.26 11.65
CA ILE A 30 -2.30 -11.93 12.18
C ILE A 30 -1.25 -11.24 11.29
N PHE A 31 -0.22 -11.97 10.87
CA PHE A 31 0.78 -11.45 9.93
C PHE A 31 0.14 -10.97 8.63
N LEU A 32 -0.79 -11.73 8.04
CA LEU A 32 -1.52 -11.34 6.83
C LEU A 32 -2.41 -10.11 7.04
N ILE A 33 -3.06 -9.98 8.19
CA ILE A 33 -3.83 -8.77 8.55
C ILE A 33 -2.90 -7.57 8.58
N VAL A 34 -1.78 -7.66 9.30
CA VAL A 34 -0.80 -6.58 9.41
C VAL A 34 -0.20 -6.22 8.04
N LEU A 35 0.17 -7.23 7.24
CA LEU A 35 0.70 -7.04 5.88
C LEU A 35 -0.34 -6.36 4.97
N GLY A 36 -1.60 -6.79 5.04
CA GLY A 36 -2.73 -6.19 4.31
C GLY A 36 -3.01 -4.74 4.72
N THR A 37 -2.97 -4.45 6.02
CA THR A 37 -3.09 -3.07 6.53
C THR A 37 -1.91 -2.21 6.10
N PHE A 38 -0.69 -2.73 6.18
CA PHE A 38 0.54 -2.02 5.81
C PHE A 38 0.57 -1.65 4.32
N THR A 39 0.16 -2.55 3.43
CA THR A 39 0.08 -2.24 1.99
C THR A 39 -0.89 -1.09 1.70
N ARG A 40 -2.04 -1.03 2.38
CA ARG A 40 -2.99 0.07 2.24
C ARG A 40 -2.46 1.38 2.80
N ILE A 41 -1.75 1.35 3.93
CA ILE A 41 -1.10 2.54 4.50
C ILE A 41 -0.01 3.06 3.56
N MET A 42 0.86 2.20 3.02
CA MET A 42 1.89 2.65 2.06
C MET A 42 1.27 3.29 0.81
N LEU A 43 0.15 2.75 0.30
CA LEU A 43 -0.58 3.34 -0.82
C LEU A 43 -1.15 4.73 -0.48
N ALA A 44 -1.68 4.91 0.73
CA ALA A 44 -2.14 6.21 1.20
C ALA A 44 -0.97 7.18 1.45
N LEU A 45 0.16 6.71 1.97
CA LEU A 45 1.35 7.55 2.16
C LEU A 45 1.94 8.02 0.84
N LYS A 46 1.87 7.23 -0.24
CA LYS A 46 2.28 7.67 -1.59
C LYS A 46 1.56 8.96 -1.99
N SER A 47 0.25 9.08 -1.73
CA SER A 47 -0.50 10.30 -2.09
C SER A 47 -0.02 11.51 -1.28
N VAL A 48 0.25 11.33 0.02
CA VAL A 48 0.78 12.39 0.88
C VAL A 48 2.20 12.81 0.47
N VAL A 49 3.07 11.84 0.15
CA VAL A 49 4.45 12.09 -0.30
C VAL A 49 4.45 12.81 -1.65
N GLU A 50 3.57 12.43 -2.58
CA GLU A 50 3.40 13.12 -3.85
C GLU A 50 3.05 14.60 -3.62
N THR A 51 2.11 14.89 -2.72
CA THR A 51 1.69 16.27 -2.42
C THR A 51 2.76 17.09 -1.69
N ARG A 52 3.50 16.48 -0.75
CA ARG A 52 4.48 17.22 0.09
C ARG A 52 5.88 17.30 -0.52
N ARG A 53 6.40 16.18 -1.01
CA ARG A 53 7.79 16.02 -1.47
C ARG A 53 7.91 16.22 -2.97
N TRP A 54 6.96 15.73 -3.74
CA TRP A 54 6.98 15.77 -5.19
C TRP A 54 5.95 16.74 -5.76
N ARG A 55 5.86 17.96 -5.20
CA ARG A 55 5.05 19.02 -5.83
C ARG A 55 5.56 19.19 -7.27
N PRO A 56 4.73 18.95 -8.30
CA PRO A 56 5.14 19.25 -9.66
C PRO A 56 5.36 20.76 -9.72
N ALA A 57 6.63 21.17 -9.80
CA ALA A 57 7.01 22.57 -10.09
C ALA A 57 6.31 23.09 -11.36
N SER A 58 5.80 22.17 -12.19
CA SER A 58 4.99 22.39 -13.38
C SER A 58 3.64 23.06 -13.15
N TYR A 59 3.06 23.09 -11.94
CA TYR A 59 1.76 23.76 -11.71
C TYR A 59 1.88 25.25 -11.34
N ALA A 60 3.02 25.68 -10.78
CA ALA A 60 3.24 27.06 -10.31
C ALA A 60 3.46 28.09 -11.44
N LYS A 61 3.42 27.66 -12.71
CA LYS A 61 3.77 28.48 -13.88
C LYS A 61 2.63 28.67 -14.88
N ALA A 62 1.39 28.35 -14.53
CA ALA A 62 0.26 28.49 -15.45
C ALA A 62 -0.37 29.91 -15.47
N THR A 63 -0.02 30.81 -14.54
CA THR A 63 -0.77 32.05 -14.33
C THR A 63 -0.14 33.32 -14.90
N SER A 64 1.07 33.32 -15.49
CA SER A 64 1.61 34.51 -16.15
C SER A 64 2.82 34.22 -17.05
N ALA A 65 2.90 34.96 -18.16
CA ALA A 65 4.07 35.22 -19.02
C ALA A 65 4.29 34.33 -20.26
N GLU A 66 3.68 34.76 -21.37
CA GLU A 66 4.36 35.21 -22.61
C GLU A 66 5.83 34.76 -22.90
N HIS A 67 6.02 34.14 -24.07
CA HIS A 67 7.18 34.16 -24.99
C HIS A 67 8.66 34.00 -24.53
N HIS A 68 8.97 33.58 -23.29
CA HIS A 68 10.34 33.22 -22.90
C HIS A 68 10.59 31.70 -22.83
N GLN A 69 11.32 31.20 -23.83
CA GLN A 69 12.14 29.98 -23.88
C GLN A 69 11.83 28.89 -22.83
N VAL A 70 11.23 27.79 -23.31
CA VAL A 70 10.99 26.55 -22.56
C VAL A 70 12.31 25.99 -22.03
N ARG A 71 12.73 26.42 -20.82
CA ARG A 71 13.76 25.71 -20.06
C ARG A 71 13.22 24.31 -19.82
N LYS A 72 13.84 23.29 -20.42
CA LYS A 72 13.64 21.89 -20.05
C LYS A 72 14.05 21.78 -18.58
N ALA A 73 13.10 21.93 -17.67
CA ALA A 73 13.31 21.64 -16.26
C ALA A 73 13.62 20.14 -16.20
N GLY A 74 14.91 19.80 -16.13
CA GLY A 74 15.35 18.42 -16.02
C GLY A 74 14.79 17.86 -14.72
N VAL A 75 13.81 16.95 -14.84
CA VAL A 75 13.37 16.15 -13.70
C VAL A 75 14.61 15.42 -13.18
N SER A 76 14.93 15.60 -11.91
CA SER A 76 16.07 14.92 -11.28
C SER A 76 15.83 13.41 -11.38
N TRP A 77 16.66 12.72 -12.16
CA TRP A 77 16.52 11.29 -12.43
C TRP A 77 16.44 10.45 -11.14
N LEU A 78 17.12 10.89 -10.09
CA LEU A 78 17.08 10.28 -8.75
C LEU A 78 15.68 10.32 -8.11
N ALA A 79 14.93 11.42 -8.27
CA ALA A 79 13.58 11.54 -7.74
C ALA A 79 12.60 10.61 -8.47
N THR A 80 12.81 10.39 -9.77
CA THR A 80 12.05 9.41 -10.56
C THR A 80 12.34 7.98 -10.11
N VAL A 81 13.61 7.67 -9.83
CA VAL A 81 14.02 6.35 -9.33
C VAL A 81 13.46 6.06 -7.93
N GLU A 82 13.50 7.04 -7.03
CA GLU A 82 12.90 6.92 -5.69
C GLU A 82 11.40 6.58 -5.79
N ARG A 83 10.66 7.29 -6.64
CA ARG A 83 9.23 7.02 -6.89
C ARG A 83 8.98 5.61 -7.42
N ALA A 84 9.76 5.20 -8.41
CA ALA A 84 9.64 3.87 -9.00
C ALA A 84 9.94 2.76 -7.97
N LEU A 85 10.92 2.96 -7.09
CA LEU A 85 11.26 2.00 -6.04
C LEU A 85 10.10 1.79 -5.05
N TYR A 86 9.43 2.86 -4.63
CA TYR A 86 8.23 2.75 -3.78
C TYR A 86 7.11 1.95 -4.46
N ASP A 87 6.88 2.17 -5.76
CA ASP A 87 5.85 1.44 -6.52
C ASP A 87 6.19 -0.06 -6.65
N VAL A 88 7.46 -0.39 -6.85
CA VAL A 88 7.93 -1.79 -6.87
C VAL A 88 7.74 -2.46 -5.51
N LEU A 89 8.05 -1.77 -4.40
CA LEU A 89 7.85 -2.30 -3.05
C LEU A 89 6.38 -2.58 -2.76
N VAL A 90 5.48 -1.65 -3.12
CA VAL A 90 4.05 -1.83 -2.96
C VAL A 90 3.53 -2.99 -3.81
N ALA A 91 3.99 -3.11 -5.07
CA ALA A 91 3.63 -4.22 -5.93
C ALA A 91 4.11 -5.57 -5.36
N ALA A 92 5.34 -5.64 -4.84
CA ALA A 92 5.89 -6.84 -4.23
C ALA A 92 5.05 -7.30 -3.03
N LEU A 93 4.66 -6.39 -2.14
CA LEU A 93 3.79 -6.71 -1.00
C LEU A 93 2.39 -7.12 -1.45
N GLY A 94 1.84 -6.48 -2.49
CA GLY A 94 0.57 -6.86 -3.11
C GLY A 94 0.60 -8.29 -3.68
N TYR A 95 1.70 -8.68 -4.31
CA TYR A 95 1.88 -10.06 -4.81
C TYR A 95 2.02 -11.09 -3.68
N LEU A 96 2.64 -10.74 -2.55
CA LEU A 96 2.64 -11.62 -1.37
C LEU A 96 1.20 -11.83 -0.84
N LEU A 97 0.36 -10.81 -0.82
CA LEU A 97 -1.05 -10.98 -0.42
C LEU A 97 -1.84 -11.79 -1.46
N MET A 98 -1.54 -11.61 -2.75
CA MET A 98 -2.16 -12.40 -3.82
C MET A 98 -1.81 -13.88 -3.72
N LEU A 99 -0.54 -14.21 -3.47
CA LEU A 99 -0.09 -15.57 -3.19
C LEU A 99 -0.86 -16.17 -2.01
N ALA A 100 -1.10 -15.39 -0.96
CA ALA A 100 -1.86 -15.84 0.20
C ALA A 100 -3.32 -16.22 -0.15
N VAL A 101 -4.00 -15.40 -0.95
CA VAL A 101 -5.39 -15.67 -1.39
C VAL A 101 -5.47 -16.88 -2.32
N MET A 102 -4.47 -17.08 -3.17
CA MET A 102 -4.42 -18.21 -4.11
C MET A 102 -4.25 -19.58 -3.43
N THR A 103 -3.92 -19.63 -2.14
CA THR A 103 -3.83 -20.89 -1.37
C THR A 103 -5.18 -21.59 -1.16
N MET A 104 -6.30 -20.94 -1.51
CA MET A 104 -7.67 -21.44 -1.27
C MET A 104 -7.97 -21.69 0.22
N ASN A 105 -7.18 -21.15 1.15
CA ASN A 105 -7.45 -21.25 2.59
C ASN A 105 -8.37 -20.12 3.03
N ILE A 106 -9.51 -20.47 3.64
CA ILE A 106 -10.51 -19.49 4.07
C ILE A 106 -9.98 -18.51 5.13
N GLY A 107 -9.14 -18.98 6.06
CA GLY A 107 -8.62 -18.11 7.11
C GLY A 107 -7.60 -17.11 6.58
N TYR A 108 -6.76 -17.50 5.62
CA TYR A 108 -5.85 -16.58 4.95
C TYR A 108 -6.62 -15.55 4.12
N CYS A 109 -7.66 -15.98 3.41
CA CYS A 109 -8.52 -15.07 2.66
C CYS A 109 -9.23 -14.05 3.56
N ILE A 110 -9.85 -14.49 4.66
CA ILE A 110 -10.51 -13.60 5.62
C ILE A 110 -9.49 -12.66 6.28
N SER A 111 -8.29 -13.14 6.60
CA SER A 111 -7.22 -12.30 7.17
C SER A 111 -6.78 -11.19 6.23
N VAL A 112 -6.61 -11.48 4.94
CA VAL A 112 -6.27 -10.47 3.93
C VAL A 112 -7.41 -9.46 3.78
N LEU A 113 -8.67 -9.91 3.71
CA LEU A 113 -9.83 -9.01 3.64
C LEU A 113 -9.94 -8.10 4.88
N GLY A 114 -9.75 -8.66 6.07
CA GLY A 114 -9.73 -7.92 7.33
C GLY A 114 -8.61 -6.87 7.34
N GLY A 115 -7.40 -7.25 6.94
CA GLY A 115 -6.26 -6.32 6.85
C GLY A 115 -6.51 -5.16 5.88
N VAL A 116 -7.10 -5.44 4.71
CA VAL A 116 -7.49 -4.43 3.72
C VAL A 116 -8.57 -3.48 4.26
N PHE A 117 -9.55 -4.02 4.99
CA PHE A 117 -10.60 -3.24 5.63
C PHE A 117 -10.02 -2.29 6.68
N PHE A 118 -9.23 -2.81 7.63
CA PHE A 118 -8.56 -2.00 8.65
C PHE A 118 -7.61 -0.96 8.04
N GLY A 119 -6.88 -1.31 6.99
CA GLY A 119 -5.99 -0.39 6.28
C GLY A 119 -6.73 0.78 5.62
N SER A 120 -7.93 0.51 5.08
CA SER A 120 -8.78 1.55 4.48
C SER A 120 -9.34 2.50 5.55
N LEU A 121 -9.74 1.98 6.72
CA LEU A 121 -10.18 2.80 7.85
C LEU A 121 -9.07 3.71 8.35
N ALA A 122 -7.87 3.16 8.55
CA ALA A 122 -6.72 3.94 8.98
C ALA A 122 -6.44 5.08 7.98
N ALA A 123 -6.37 4.77 6.69
CA ALA A 123 -6.17 5.76 5.62
C ALA A 123 -7.22 6.89 5.63
N GLY A 124 -8.50 6.57 5.90
CA GLY A 124 -9.58 7.55 6.00
C GLY A 124 -9.45 8.51 7.19
N VAL A 125 -8.90 8.05 8.31
CA VAL A 125 -8.60 8.92 9.47
C VAL A 125 -7.54 9.95 9.11
N TRP A 126 -6.47 9.55 8.41
CA TRP A 126 -5.40 10.48 8.02
C TRP A 126 -5.88 11.60 7.08
N SER A 127 -6.95 11.38 6.30
CA SER A 127 -7.53 12.44 5.45
C SER A 127 -8.37 13.48 6.21
N SER A 128 -8.98 13.11 7.34
CA SER A 128 -9.86 14.02 8.09
C SER A 128 -9.14 15.13 8.86
N GLU A 129 -7.84 14.97 9.13
CA GLU A 129 -7.01 15.96 9.84
C GLU A 129 -6.69 17.20 8.96
N GLN A 130 -6.94 17.15 7.65
CA GLN A 130 -6.56 18.22 6.72
C GLN A 130 -7.63 19.31 6.52
N ASP A 131 -8.85 19.12 7.05
CA ASP A 131 -9.98 20.03 6.87
C ASP A 131 -10.16 21.07 8.00
N GLY A 132 -9.31 21.06 9.04
CA GLY A 132 -9.49 21.88 10.25
C GLY A 132 -8.88 23.29 10.26
N ASP A 133 -8.04 23.65 9.28
CA ASP A 133 -7.13 24.82 9.38
C ASP A 133 -7.54 26.02 8.51
N TRP A 134 -8.82 26.12 8.11
CA TRP A 134 -9.31 27.16 7.18
C TRP A 134 -10.50 27.99 7.68
N LEU A 135 -10.72 28.10 9.00
CA LEU A 135 -11.73 29.04 9.55
C LEU A 135 -11.05 30.32 10.09
N PRO A 136 -10.93 31.38 9.27
CA PRO A 136 -10.79 32.72 9.81
C PRO A 136 -12.15 33.16 10.41
N CYS A 137 -12.13 33.60 11.67
CA CYS A 137 -13.21 34.39 12.29
C CYS A 137 -13.39 35.73 11.57
#